data_AF-A0A8K0R9U5-F1
#
_entry.id   AF-A0A8K0R9U5-F1
#
_cell.length_a   1.000
_cell.length_b   1.000
_cell.length_c   1.000
_cell.angle_alpha   90.00
_cell.angle_beta   90.00
_cell.angle_gamma   90.00
#
_symmetry.space_group_name_H-M   'P 1'
#
loop_
_entity.id
_entity.type
_entity.pdbx_description
1 polymer ?
#
loop_
_entity_poly.entity_id
_entity_poly.type
_entity_poly.pdbx_seq_one_letter_code
_entity_poly.pdbx_strand_id
1 'polypeptide(L)'
;MLGIQLGYKSGVHPRREASITKQVLCHITDERRVISQPPIITPIRIRNSTIMPLSRHPALPYIATLFGTIFLGFGITYMLYPQTGYSLYGFSSAPRSTSEWEIMERVMTLYGAKDIFLAAAIFASTWFGTRKSAGLILLAAGACGGVDGYVVKQEAGTNEWNHWGYSSVMALVGAVMAGLLG
;
A
#
# COMPACT_ATOMS: atom_id res chain seq x y z
N MET A 1 -16.03 -26.13 30.17
CA MET A 1 -16.27 -27.01 29.02
C MET A 1 -16.35 -26.16 27.75
N LEU A 2 -15.23 -26.02 27.02
CA LEU A 2 -15.15 -26.08 25.55
C LEU A 2 -13.66 -25.92 25.21
N GLY A 3 -13.00 -27.04 24.91
CA GLY A 3 -11.59 -27.07 24.53
C GLY A 3 -11.45 -26.87 23.02
N ILE A 4 -10.66 -25.88 22.62
CA ILE A 4 -10.27 -25.65 21.24
C ILE A 4 -8.97 -26.42 21.00
N GLN A 5 -9.04 -27.53 20.27
CA GLN A 5 -7.86 -28.24 19.77
C GLN A 5 -7.33 -27.53 18.51
N LEU A 6 -6.16 -26.90 18.62
CA LEU A 6 -5.36 -26.46 17.47
C LEU A 6 -4.41 -27.59 17.08
N GLY A 7 -4.73 -28.28 15.98
CA GLY A 7 -3.86 -29.28 15.37
C GLY A 7 -2.72 -28.62 14.59
N TYR A 8 -1.51 -28.65 15.17
CA TYR A 8 -0.27 -28.26 14.50
C TYR A 8 0.31 -29.48 13.77
N LYS A 9 0.18 -29.55 12.44
CA LYS A 9 0.89 -30.53 11.61
C LYS A 9 2.17 -29.91 11.06
N SER A 10 3.28 -30.21 11.72
CA SER A 10 4.64 -29.96 11.25
C SER A 10 5.02 -31.00 10.19
N GLY A 11 5.04 -30.58 8.92
CA GLY A 11 5.56 -31.37 7.80
C GLY A 11 6.99 -30.96 7.46
N VAL A 12 7.97 -31.70 7.99
CA VAL A 12 9.36 -31.65 7.55
C VAL A 12 9.56 -32.75 6.50
N HIS A 13 9.99 -32.38 5.29
CA HIS A 13 10.49 -33.34 4.30
C HIS A 13 11.83 -32.85 3.72
N PRO A 14 12.93 -33.61 3.90
CA PRO A 14 14.15 -33.46 3.14
C PRO A 14 14.40 -34.66 2.21
N ARG A 15 14.80 -34.39 0.96
CA ARG A 15 15.61 -35.23 0.03
C ARG A 15 15.58 -34.54 -1.35
N ARG A 16 16.62 -33.87 -1.83
CA ARG A 16 17.88 -34.37 -2.44
C ARG A 16 17.72 -35.55 -3.41
N GLU A 17 18.16 -35.25 -4.64
CA GLU A 17 18.79 -36.11 -5.65
C GLU A 17 17.90 -36.99 -6.53
N ALA A 18 17.81 -36.62 -7.82
CA ALA A 18 18.34 -37.43 -8.92
C ALA A 18 17.96 -36.81 -10.29
N SER A 19 18.93 -36.27 -11.03
CA SER A 19 18.89 -36.29 -12.49
C SER A 19 20.29 -35.96 -13.05
N ILE A 20 21.24 -36.85 -12.80
CA ILE A 20 22.51 -36.91 -13.53
C ILE A 20 22.64 -38.32 -14.05
N THR A 21 21.94 -38.65 -15.13
CA THR A 21 22.37 -39.71 -16.06
C THR A 21 21.58 -39.60 -17.37
N LYS A 22 22.16 -38.93 -18.37
CA LYS A 22 21.98 -39.20 -19.80
C LYS A 22 22.78 -38.17 -20.58
N GLN A 23 24.00 -38.53 -20.97
CA GLN A 23 24.67 -38.15 -22.23
C GLN A 23 26.18 -38.34 -22.06
N VAL A 24 26.57 -39.60 -21.89
CA VAL A 24 27.85 -40.08 -22.43
C VAL A 24 27.42 -41.12 -23.45
N LEU A 25 27.69 -40.83 -24.74
CA LEU A 25 28.02 -41.77 -25.83
C LEU A 25 27.43 -41.30 -27.19
N CYS A 26 28.14 -40.41 -27.86
CA CYS A 26 28.24 -40.34 -29.32
C CYS A 26 29.49 -39.52 -29.64
N HIS A 27 30.67 -40.15 -29.62
CA HIS A 27 31.33 -40.67 -30.81
C HIS A 27 31.59 -39.57 -31.86
N ILE A 28 32.78 -38.97 -31.72
CA ILE A 28 33.75 -38.62 -32.77
C ILE A 28 33.22 -38.74 -34.20
N THR A 29 32.96 -37.59 -34.83
CA THR A 29 33.26 -37.32 -36.23
C THR A 29 33.39 -35.82 -36.48
N ASP A 30 34.29 -35.50 -37.42
CA ASP A 30 34.29 -34.30 -38.27
C ASP A 30 35.23 -33.13 -37.89
N GLU A 31 36.54 -33.41 -37.99
CA GLU A 31 37.49 -32.41 -38.46
C GLU A 31 37.22 -32.10 -39.94
N ARG A 32 36.61 -30.94 -40.22
CA ARG A 32 36.91 -30.00 -41.33
C ARG A 32 35.69 -29.11 -41.60
N ARG A 33 35.66 -27.92 -41.01
CA ARG A 33 34.98 -26.76 -41.61
C ARG A 33 35.64 -25.47 -41.14
N VAL A 34 36.75 -25.13 -41.78
CA VAL A 34 37.20 -23.74 -41.90
C VAL A 34 36.31 -23.10 -42.95
N ILE A 35 35.22 -22.47 -42.51
CA ILE A 35 34.42 -21.56 -43.34
C ILE A 35 34.35 -20.23 -42.60
N SER A 36 34.82 -19.20 -43.29
CA SER A 36 34.78 -17.78 -42.96
C SER A 36 33.47 -17.38 -42.27
N GLN A 37 33.55 -16.97 -41.00
CA GLN A 37 32.43 -16.30 -40.35
C GLN A 37 32.26 -14.89 -40.95
N PRO A 38 31.08 -14.51 -41.45
CA PRO A 38 30.82 -13.13 -41.83
C PRO A 38 30.83 -12.24 -40.57
N PRO A 39 31.20 -10.95 -40.71
CA PRO A 39 31.24 -10.03 -39.59
C PRO A 39 29.86 -9.97 -38.92
N ILE A 40 29.84 -10.25 -37.62
CA ILE A 40 28.67 -10.09 -36.76
C ILE A 40 28.39 -8.58 -36.68
N ILE A 41 27.49 -8.10 -37.54
CA ILE A 41 26.89 -6.77 -37.39
C ILE A 41 26.03 -6.86 -36.14
N THR A 42 26.60 -6.44 -35.01
CA THR A 42 25.84 -6.24 -33.78
C THR A 42 24.86 -5.11 -34.06
N PRO A 43 23.54 -5.34 -33.97
CA PRO A 43 22.59 -4.25 -34.13
C PRO A 43 22.89 -3.23 -33.03
N ILE A 44 23.21 -2.00 -33.45
CA ILE A 44 23.29 -0.84 -32.56
C ILE A 44 21.94 -0.77 -31.86
N ARG A 45 21.91 -1.19 -30.60
CA ARG A 45 20.73 -1.06 -29.75
C ARG A 45 20.56 0.42 -29.46
N ILE A 46 19.80 1.09 -30.32
CA ILE A 46 19.32 2.44 -30.07
C ILE A 46 18.57 2.37 -28.74
N ARG A 47 19.22 2.90 -27.68
CA ARG A 47 18.64 2.99 -26.36
C ARG A 47 17.60 4.09 -26.46
N ASN A 48 16.38 3.72 -26.84
CA ASN A 48 15.23 4.61 -26.69
C ASN A 48 15.27 5.15 -25.26
N SER A 49 15.33 6.46 -25.11
CA SER A 49 15.25 7.15 -23.82
C SER A 49 13.90 6.80 -23.22
N THR A 50 13.86 5.71 -22.45
CA THR A 50 12.63 5.19 -21.85
C THR A 50 12.19 6.20 -20.80
N ILE A 51 11.19 7.01 -21.13
CA ILE A 51 10.41 7.74 -20.14
C ILE A 51 9.90 6.71 -19.13
N MET A 52 10.26 6.87 -17.87
CA MET A 52 9.73 5.99 -16.81
C MET A 52 8.21 6.18 -16.76
N PRO A 53 7.41 5.08 -16.71
CA PRO A 53 5.98 5.21 -16.49
C PRO A 53 5.73 5.93 -15.16
N LEU A 54 4.71 6.77 -15.10
CA LEU A 54 4.45 7.64 -13.96
C LEU A 54 4.21 6.81 -12.70
N SER A 55 3.54 5.66 -12.82
CA SER A 55 3.35 4.64 -11.78
C SER A 55 4.64 4.09 -11.14
N ARG A 56 5.81 4.28 -11.78
CA ARG A 56 7.13 3.88 -11.26
C ARG A 56 8.00 5.05 -10.83
N HIS A 57 7.47 6.27 -10.80
CA HIS A 57 8.24 7.45 -10.42
C HIS A 57 8.77 7.32 -8.97
N PRO A 58 10.08 7.61 -8.73
CA PRO A 58 10.71 7.38 -7.43
C PRO A 58 10.15 8.23 -6.29
N ALA A 59 9.42 9.31 -6.58
CA ALA A 59 8.77 10.15 -5.56
C ALA A 59 7.51 9.53 -4.94
N LEU A 60 6.82 8.63 -5.65
CA LEU A 60 5.54 8.07 -5.20
C LEU A 60 5.54 7.36 -3.83
N PRO A 61 6.54 6.52 -3.46
CA PRO A 61 6.54 5.90 -2.14
C PRO A 61 6.76 6.92 -1.01
N TYR A 62 7.48 8.01 -1.26
CA TYR A 62 7.67 9.06 -0.25
C TYR A 62 6.37 9.85 -0.04
N ILE A 63 5.65 10.16 -1.12
CA ILE A 63 4.32 10.77 -1.04
C ILE A 63 3.33 9.84 -0.33
N ALA A 64 3.34 8.54 -0.66
CA ALA A 64 2.52 7.55 0.04
C ALA A 64 2.85 7.49 1.54
N THR A 65 4.14 7.52 1.88
CA THR A 65 4.61 7.53 3.28
C THR A 65 4.14 8.78 4.01
N LEU A 66 4.16 9.95 3.35
CA LEU A 66 3.62 11.18 3.93
C LEU A 66 2.15 11.00 4.34
N PHE A 67 1.30 10.46 3.47
CA PHE A 67 -0.08 10.14 3.83
C PHE A 67 -0.17 9.15 4.99
N GLY A 68 0.65 8.09 4.98
CA GLY A 68 0.73 7.14 6.09
C GLY A 68 1.08 7.83 7.43
N THR A 69 2.00 8.81 7.42
CA THR A 69 2.35 9.57 8.62
C THR A 69 1.22 10.49 9.11
N ILE A 70 0.40 11.03 8.20
CA ILE A 70 -0.78 11.82 8.57
C ILE A 70 -1.79 10.94 9.32
N PHE A 71 -2.12 9.76 8.78
CA PHE A 71 -2.99 8.79 9.46
C PHE A 71 -2.41 8.35 10.81
N LEU A 72 -1.10 8.13 10.89
CA LEU A 72 -0.46 7.76 12.15
C LEU A 72 -0.62 8.88 13.19
N GLY A 73 -0.39 10.14 12.79
CA GLY A 73 -0.51 11.30 13.65
C GLY A 73 -1.94 11.51 14.16
N PHE A 74 -2.93 11.46 13.28
CA PHE A 74 -4.33 11.53 13.68
C PHE A 74 -4.73 10.33 14.55
N GLY A 75 -4.32 9.12 14.18
CA GLY A 75 -4.61 7.91 14.93
C GLY A 75 -4.12 7.96 16.38
N ILE A 76 -2.86 8.37 16.58
CA ILE A 76 -2.27 8.59 17.91
C ILE A 76 -3.04 9.68 18.66
N THR A 77 -3.34 10.80 18.00
CA THR A 77 -4.06 11.92 18.61
C THR A 77 -5.46 11.51 19.08
N TYR A 78 -6.20 10.76 18.25
CA TYR A 78 -7.55 10.31 18.55
C TYR A 78 -7.60 9.29 19.69
N MET A 79 -6.56 8.44 19.81
CA MET A 79 -6.47 7.46 20.89
C MET A 79 -5.99 8.05 22.22
N LEU A 80 -5.01 8.96 22.19
CA LEU A 80 -4.41 9.51 23.41
C LEU A 80 -5.11 10.79 23.91
N TYR A 81 -5.71 11.55 22.99
CA TYR A 81 -6.35 12.84 23.26
C TYR A 81 -7.71 12.92 22.53
N PRO A 82 -8.68 12.06 22.85
CA PRO A 82 -9.91 11.91 22.08
C PRO A 82 -10.75 13.18 21.96
N GLN A 83 -10.80 14.04 22.98
CA GLN A 83 -11.51 15.33 22.91
C GLN A 83 -10.84 16.29 21.92
N THR A 84 -9.51 16.34 21.89
CA THR A 84 -8.75 17.09 20.89
C THR A 84 -9.01 16.49 19.51
N GLY A 85 -8.98 15.17 19.37
CA GLY A 85 -9.33 14.47 18.14
C GLY A 85 -10.70 14.83 17.61
N TYR A 86 -11.71 14.87 18.49
CA TYR A 86 -13.07 15.29 18.16
C TYR A 86 -13.09 16.73 17.61
N SER A 87 -12.40 17.65 18.27
CA SER A 87 -12.33 19.05 17.82
C SER A 87 -11.68 19.23 16.45
N LEU A 88 -10.74 18.35 16.08
CA LEU A 88 -10.07 18.37 14.77
C LEU A 88 -10.95 17.82 13.65
N TYR A 89 -11.98 17.03 13.96
CA TYR A 89 -12.87 16.44 12.95
C TYR A 89 -13.71 17.50 12.23
N GLY A 90 -14.01 18.62 12.88
CA GLY A 90 -14.70 19.77 12.27
C GLY A 90 -16.22 19.77 12.44
N PHE A 91 -16.75 19.05 13.43
CA PHE A 91 -18.18 19.12 13.80
C PHE A 91 -18.56 20.46 14.41
N SER A 92 -19.84 20.84 14.28
CA SER A 92 -20.37 22.15 14.67
C SER A 92 -20.58 22.34 16.17
N SER A 93 -20.79 21.23 16.88
CA SER A 93 -21.13 21.24 18.30
C SER A 93 -20.37 20.15 19.04
N ALA A 94 -20.06 20.41 20.32
CA ALA A 94 -19.47 19.40 21.20
C ALA A 94 -20.56 18.67 22.01
N PRO A 95 -20.29 17.42 22.43
CA PRO A 95 -21.09 16.73 23.44
C PRO A 95 -21.38 17.61 24.65
N ARG A 96 -22.63 17.62 25.13
CA ARG A 96 -23.15 18.54 26.16
C ARG A 96 -23.15 17.94 27.57
N SER A 97 -23.13 16.63 27.68
CA SER A 97 -23.17 15.90 28.95
C SER A 97 -21.96 14.98 29.12
N THR A 98 -21.63 14.64 30.36
CA THR A 98 -20.55 13.70 30.68
C THR A 98 -20.76 12.34 30.01
N SER A 99 -22.01 11.85 29.98
CA SER A 99 -22.33 10.57 29.33
C SER A 99 -22.15 10.59 27.81
N GLU A 100 -22.43 11.71 27.15
CA GLU A 100 -22.15 11.85 25.72
C GLU A 100 -20.65 11.87 25.44
N TRP A 101 -19.87 12.54 26.30
CA TRP A 101 -18.41 12.55 26.20
C TRP A 101 -17.81 11.16 26.39
N GLU A 102 -18.25 10.39 27.38
CA GLU A 102 -17.76 9.03 27.61
C GLU A 102 -17.96 8.12 26.38
N ILE A 103 -19.09 8.27 25.68
CA ILE A 103 -19.35 7.53 24.43
C ILE A 103 -18.46 8.07 23.31
N MET A 104 -18.39 9.40 23.16
CA MET A 104 -17.61 10.01 22.07
C MET A 104 -16.12 9.71 22.19
N GLU A 105 -15.56 9.68 23.40
CA GLU A 105 -14.15 9.34 23.60
C GLU A 105 -13.83 7.89 23.20
N ARG A 106 -14.76 6.95 23.48
CA ARG A 106 -14.64 5.55 23.03
C ARG A 106 -14.73 5.46 21.51
N VAL A 107 -15.64 6.23 20.89
CA VAL A 107 -15.76 6.31 19.43
C VAL A 107 -14.47 6.88 18.83
N MET A 108 -13.95 7.99 19.34
CA MET A 108 -12.70 8.58 18.88
C MET A 108 -11.52 7.61 19.02
N THR A 109 -11.46 6.84 20.11
CA THR A 109 -10.43 5.81 20.28
C THR A 109 -10.51 4.72 19.20
N LEU A 110 -11.72 4.27 18.84
CA LEU A 110 -11.93 3.31 17.75
C LEU A 110 -11.54 3.89 16.38
N TYR A 111 -11.89 5.16 16.13
CA TYR A 111 -11.47 5.88 14.92
C TYR A 111 -9.95 6.02 14.86
N GLY A 112 -9.31 6.31 15.99
CA GLY A 112 -7.85 6.38 16.07
C GLY A 112 -7.18 5.06 15.76
N ALA A 113 -7.70 3.95 16.29
CA ALA A 113 -7.21 2.61 15.97
C ALA A 113 -7.35 2.28 14.47
N LYS A 114 -8.46 2.67 13.83
CA LYS A 114 -8.65 2.56 12.37
C LYS A 114 -7.55 3.33 11.62
N ASP A 115 -7.23 4.54 12.05
CA ASP A 115 -6.24 5.37 11.38
C ASP A 115 -4.81 4.83 11.57
N ILE A 116 -4.48 4.29 12.75
CA ILE A 116 -3.21 3.56 12.94
C ILE A 116 -3.14 2.33 12.03
N PHE A 117 -4.24 1.59 11.87
CA PHE A 117 -4.30 0.46 10.94
C PHE A 117 -4.07 0.91 9.48
N LEU A 118 -4.72 2.00 9.04
CA LEU A 118 -4.49 2.56 7.71
C LEU A 118 -3.03 2.99 7.51
N ALA A 119 -2.44 3.65 8.50
CA ALA A 119 -1.02 4.02 8.47
C ALA A 119 -0.12 2.79 8.30
N ALA A 120 -0.34 1.75 9.12
CA ALA A 120 0.40 0.50 9.03
C ALA A 120 0.22 -0.18 7.67
N ALA A 121 -1.01 -0.21 7.13
CA ALA A 121 -1.30 -0.77 5.81
C ALA A 121 -0.59 0.01 4.68
N ILE A 122 -0.57 1.36 4.76
CA ILE A 122 0.14 2.21 3.81
C ILE A 122 1.65 1.95 3.89
N PHE A 123 2.25 1.93 5.08
CA PHE A 123 3.69 1.66 5.23
C PHE A 123 4.05 0.25 4.74
N ALA A 124 3.28 -0.76 5.15
CA ALA A 124 3.52 -2.15 4.77
C ALA A 124 3.44 -2.32 3.24
N SER A 125 2.36 -1.84 2.61
CA SER A 125 2.17 -1.97 1.17
C SER A 125 3.16 -1.13 0.36
N THR A 126 3.56 0.04 0.85
CA THR A 126 4.50 0.96 0.16
C THR A 126 5.92 0.40 0.14
N TRP A 127 6.40 -0.13 1.26
CA TRP A 127 7.82 -0.50 1.41
C TRP A 127 8.10 -1.99 1.27
N PHE A 128 7.11 -2.85 1.56
CA PHE A 128 7.26 -4.30 1.50
C PHE A 128 6.31 -4.95 0.49
N GLY A 129 5.36 -4.19 -0.06
CA GLY A 129 4.39 -4.67 -1.04
C GLY A 129 4.74 -4.30 -2.47
N THR A 130 3.71 -4.29 -3.32
CA THR A 130 3.81 -3.85 -4.72
C THR A 130 3.26 -2.44 -4.88
N ARG A 131 3.72 -1.71 -5.90
CA ARG A 131 3.16 -0.40 -6.28
C ARG A 131 1.64 -0.42 -6.41
N LYS A 132 1.13 -1.48 -7.04
CA LYS A 132 -0.30 -1.68 -7.22
C LYS A 132 -1.03 -1.84 -5.88
N SER A 133 -0.50 -2.63 -4.97
CA SER A 133 -1.07 -2.79 -3.63
C SER A 133 -1.09 -1.47 -2.86
N ALA A 134 0.03 -0.74 -2.81
CA ALA A 134 0.10 0.57 -2.17
C ALA A 134 -0.88 1.57 -2.79
N GLY A 135 -1.00 1.59 -4.12
CA GLY A 135 -1.96 2.43 -4.82
C GLY A 135 -3.42 2.13 -4.47
N LEU A 136 -3.79 0.85 -4.38
CA LEU A 136 -5.14 0.43 -3.97
C LEU A 136 -5.45 0.80 -2.52
N ILE A 137 -4.47 0.69 -1.60
CA ILE A 137 -4.64 1.14 -0.22
C ILE A 137 -4.84 2.66 -0.15
N LEU A 138 -4.07 3.46 -0.90
CA LEU A 138 -4.26 4.91 -0.95
C LEU A 138 -5.61 5.31 -1.57
N LEU A 139 -6.07 4.59 -2.59
CA LEU A 139 -7.41 4.79 -3.16
C LEU A 139 -8.51 4.53 -2.11
N ALA A 140 -8.40 3.41 -1.37
CA ALA A 140 -9.34 3.09 -0.30
C ALA A 140 -9.30 4.15 0.82
N ALA A 141 -8.10 4.59 1.22
CA ALA A 141 -7.93 5.67 2.20
C ALA A 141 -8.52 7.00 1.69
N GLY A 142 -8.38 7.30 0.40
CA GLY A 142 -9.02 8.45 -0.25
C GLY A 142 -10.54 8.39 -0.18
N ALA A 143 -11.11 7.21 -0.43
CA ALA A 143 -12.54 6.98 -0.27
C ALA A 143 -13.00 7.18 1.19
N CYS A 144 -12.22 6.73 2.18
CA CYS A 144 -12.51 7.00 3.59
C CYS A 144 -12.59 8.51 3.88
N GLY A 145 -11.59 9.28 3.44
CA GLY A 145 -11.61 10.75 3.60
C GLY A 145 -12.76 11.43 2.84
N GLY A 146 -13.21 10.83 1.74
CA GLY A 146 -14.43 11.24 1.04
C GLY A 146 -15.68 11.10 1.93
N VAL A 147 -15.82 9.97 2.61
CA VAL A 147 -16.92 9.72 3.57
C VAL A 147 -16.79 10.63 4.80
N ASP A 148 -15.59 10.83 5.34
CA ASP A 148 -15.36 11.73 6.48
C ASP A 148 -15.85 13.15 6.16
N GLY A 149 -15.46 13.70 5.00
CA GLY A 149 -15.93 15.02 4.57
C GLY A 149 -17.43 15.06 4.27
N TYR A 150 -18.02 13.98 3.77
CA TYR A 150 -19.47 13.90 3.58
C TYR A 150 -20.22 13.98 4.92
N VAL A 151 -19.81 13.22 5.93
CA VAL A 151 -20.43 13.23 7.26
C VAL A 151 -20.29 14.60 7.92
N VAL A 152 -19.10 15.21 7.84
CA VAL A 152 -18.86 16.56 8.38
C VAL A 152 -19.70 17.61 7.67
N LYS A 153 -19.84 17.54 6.34
CA LYS A 153 -20.74 18.42 5.59
C LYS A 153 -22.19 18.27 6.05
N GLN A 154 -22.64 17.05 6.30
CA GLN A 154 -24.02 16.79 6.75
C GLN A 154 -24.29 17.36 8.15
N GLU A 155 -23.33 17.27 9.07
CA GLU A 155 -23.51 17.74 10.45
C GLU A 155 -23.23 19.25 10.58
N ALA A 156 -22.13 19.74 10.03
CA ALA A 156 -21.67 21.11 10.23
C ALA A 156 -22.03 22.07 9.09
N GLY A 157 -22.40 21.57 7.92
CA GLY A 157 -22.63 22.38 6.71
C GLY A 157 -21.36 23.01 6.12
N THR A 158 -20.20 22.77 6.72
CA THR A 158 -18.88 23.30 6.35
C THR A 158 -17.78 22.34 6.79
N ASN A 159 -16.51 22.75 6.70
CA ASN A 159 -15.31 21.98 7.09
C ASN A 159 -15.06 20.68 6.28
N GLU A 160 -15.87 20.35 5.29
CA GLU A 160 -15.69 19.13 4.49
C GLU A 160 -14.38 19.14 3.71
N TRP A 161 -13.90 20.32 3.33
CA TRP A 161 -12.65 20.50 2.60
C TRP A 161 -11.40 20.16 3.41
N ASN A 162 -11.50 20.18 4.75
CA ASN A 162 -10.43 19.68 5.62
C ASN A 162 -10.18 18.19 5.38
N HIS A 163 -11.17 17.46 4.85
CA HIS A 163 -11.10 16.04 4.51
C HIS A 163 -10.92 15.81 3.01
N TRP A 164 -11.72 16.48 2.17
CA TRP A 164 -11.71 16.31 0.71
C TRP A 164 -10.46 16.85 0.02
N GLY A 165 -9.82 17.87 0.60
CA GLY A 165 -8.61 18.47 0.03
C GLY A 165 -7.49 17.45 -0.12
N TYR A 166 -7.07 16.83 0.98
CA TYR A 166 -5.96 15.86 0.94
C TYR A 166 -6.40 14.48 0.44
N SER A 167 -7.65 14.07 0.67
CA SER A 167 -8.12 12.73 0.26
C SER A 167 -8.27 12.58 -1.25
N SER A 168 -8.62 13.66 -1.97
CA SER A 168 -8.65 13.65 -3.43
C SER A 168 -7.26 13.53 -4.04
N VAL A 169 -6.26 14.22 -3.48
CA VAL A 169 -4.84 14.05 -3.85
C VAL A 169 -4.36 12.64 -3.55
N MET A 170 -4.71 12.10 -2.38
CA MET A 170 -4.35 10.74 -2.00
C MET A 170 -4.96 9.70 -2.96
N ALA A 171 -6.24 9.86 -3.34
CA ALA A 171 -6.88 8.99 -4.32
C ALA A 171 -6.18 9.07 -5.69
N LEU A 172 -5.79 10.27 -6.13
CA LEU A 172 -5.06 10.45 -7.38
C LEU A 172 -3.69 9.77 -7.35
N VAL A 173 -2.90 9.98 -6.29
CA VAL A 173 -1.61 9.28 -6.10
C VAL A 173 -1.82 7.77 -6.07
N GLY A 174 -2.88 7.31 -5.40
CA GLY A 174 -3.28 5.91 -5.38
C GLY A 174 -3.58 5.35 -6.78
N ALA A 175 -4.35 6.07 -7.59
CA ALA A 175 -4.67 5.69 -8.97
C ALA A 175 -3.42 5.61 -9.86
N VAL A 176 -2.50 6.57 -9.74
CA VAL A 176 -1.21 6.56 -10.43
C VAL A 176 -0.40 5.33 -10.00
N MET A 177 -0.23 5.11 -8.68
CA MET A 177 0.53 3.96 -8.16
C MET A 177 -0.10 2.61 -8.54
N ALA A 178 -1.43 2.56 -8.66
CA ALA A 178 -2.18 1.39 -9.12
C ALA A 178 -2.01 1.10 -10.62
N GLY A 179 -1.43 2.03 -11.39
CA GLY A 179 -1.29 1.93 -12.85
C GLY A 179 -2.58 2.26 -13.60
N LEU A 180 -3.55 2.92 -12.95
CA LEU A 180 -4.80 3.33 -13.59
C LEU A 180 -4.64 4.60 -14.44
N LEU A 181 -3.56 5.36 -14.21
CA LEU A 181 -3.28 6.64 -14.88
C LEU A 181 -1.87 6.71 -15.51
N GLY A 182 -1.29 5.55 -15.87
CA GLY A 182 0.02 5.42 -16.55
C GLY A 182 1.17 4.94 -15.67
#